data_AF-A0A7J9B3Y5-F1
#
_entry.id   AF-A0A7J9B3Y5-F1
#
_cell.length_a   1.000
_cell.length_b   1.000
_cell.length_c   1.000
_cell.angle_alpha   90.00
_cell.angle_beta   90.00
_cell.angle_gamma   90.00
#
_symmetry.space_group_name_H-M   'P 1'
#
loop_
_entity.id
_entity.type
_entity.pdbx_description
1 polymer ?
#
loop_
_entity_poly.entity_id
_entity_poly.type
_entity_poly.pdbx_seq_one_letter_code
_entity_poly.pdbx_strand_id
1 'polypeptide(L)'
;TAKDSQYRIIHRDLKPANILLDEELNPKISDFGMAKLFALEQSQADTSKIVGIYGYMAPEYSLRGQYSVKYDVYGFGVLVLEIISGQKINSFTNRRFLKGLIDCFFDH
;
A
#
# COMPACT_ATOMS: atom_id res chain seq x y z
N THR A 1 11.64 21.43 -26.97
CA THR A 1 12.15 20.47 -25.98
C THR A 1 10.97 19.94 -25.20
N ALA A 2 10.49 18.75 -25.54
CA ALA A 2 9.42 18.12 -24.76
C ALA A 2 9.98 17.90 -23.35
N LYS A 3 9.36 18.51 -22.33
CA LYS A 3 9.54 18.05 -20.96
C LYS A 3 9.11 16.57 -20.98
N ASP A 4 10.06 15.65 -20.82
CA ASP A 4 9.71 14.28 -20.43
C ASP A 4 9.08 14.37 -19.04
N SER A 5 7.76 14.58 -19.01
CA SER A 5 6.97 14.46 -17.80
C SER A 5 7.03 12.99 -17.39
N GLN A 6 8.01 12.66 -16.55
CA GLN A 6 8.14 11.32 -16.01
C GLN A 6 6.96 11.05 -15.05
N TYR A 7 6.45 9.83 -15.05
CA TYR A 7 5.36 9.39 -14.18
C TYR A 7 5.83 8.31 -13.22
N ARG A 8 5.22 8.26 -12.03
CA ARG A 8 5.28 7.14 -11.09
C ARG A 8 3.99 6.35 -11.17
N ILE A 9 4.07 5.06 -10.88
CA ILE A 9 2.90 4.20 -10.74
C ILE A 9 2.63 4.05 -9.25
N ILE A 10 1.40 4.33 -8.84
CA ILE A 10 0.89 4.02 -7.49
C ILE A 10 -0.04 2.82 -7.65
N HIS A 11 0.28 1.70 -7.02
CA HIS A 11 -0.41 0.41 -7.16
C HIS A 11 -1.79 0.41 -6.51
N ARG A 12 -1.89 0.95 -5.30
CA ARG A 12 -3.12 1.08 -4.50
C ARG A 12 -3.74 -0.20 -3.94
N ASP A 13 -3.14 -1.36 -4.18
CA ASP A 13 -3.63 -2.67 -3.71
C ASP A 13 -2.48 -3.64 -3.37
N LEU A 14 -1.47 -3.14 -2.63
CA LEU A 14 -0.40 -3.99 -2.14
C LEU A 14 -0.90 -4.88 -1.00
N LYS A 15 -0.80 -6.19 -1.20
CA LYS A 15 -1.21 -7.24 -0.27
C LYS A 15 -0.42 -8.52 -0.55
N PRO A 16 -0.31 -9.47 0.40
CA PRO A 16 0.43 -10.71 0.18
C PRO A 16 -0.04 -11.48 -1.06
N ALA A 17 -1.35 -11.53 -1.30
CA ALA A 17 -1.94 -12.23 -2.45
C ALA A 17 -1.57 -11.62 -3.82
N ASN A 18 -1.09 -10.36 -3.85
CA ASN A 18 -0.63 -9.70 -5.08
C ASN A 18 0.90 -9.74 -5.23
N ILE A 19 1.63 -10.35 -4.27
CA ILE A 19 3.05 -10.64 -4.41
C ILE A 19 3.19 -12.10 -4.83
N LEU A 20 3.41 -12.32 -6.13
CA LEU A 20 3.63 -13.64 -6.69
C LEU A 20 5.09 -14.03 -6.52
N LEU A 21 5.36 -15.33 -6.57
CA LEU A 21 6.71 -15.88 -6.60
C LEU A 21 6.91 -16.57 -7.96
N ASP A 22 8.07 -16.37 -8.57
CA ASP A 22 8.46 -17.15 -9.74
C ASP A 22 9.14 -18.47 -9.36
N GLU A 23 9.65 -19.21 -10.35
CA GLU A 23 10.28 -20.52 -10.18
C GLU A 23 11.52 -20.47 -9.27
N GLU A 24 12.18 -19.31 -9.16
CA GLU A 24 13.35 -19.07 -8.32
C GLU A 24 12.98 -18.43 -6.97
N LEU A 25 11.68 -18.34 -6.64
CA LEU A 25 11.14 -17.68 -5.45
C LEU A 25 11.42 -16.16 -5.40
N ASN A 26 11.66 -15.51 -6.54
CA ASN A 26 11.77 -14.06 -6.58
C ASN A 26 10.38 -13.42 -6.51
N PRO A 27 10.16 -12.38 -5.67
CA PRO A 27 8.88 -11.71 -5.56
C PRO A 27 8.57 -10.85 -6.79
N LYS A 28 7.35 -10.96 -7.32
CA LYS A 28 6.81 -10.18 -8.44
C LYS A 28 5.49 -9.54 -8.06
N ILE A 29 5.40 -8.21 -8.20
CA ILE A 29 4.17 -7.46 -7.94
C ILE A 29 3.18 -7.73 -9.09
N SER A 30 1.93 -7.98 -8.75
CA SER A 30 0.85 -8.29 -9.69
C SER A 30 -0.43 -7.51 -9.36
N ASP A 31 -1.43 -7.58 -10.26
CA ASP A 31 -2.73 -6.94 -10.13
C ASP A 31 -2.72 -5.39 -10.07
N PHE A 32 -2.35 -4.79 -11.21
CA PHE A 32 -2.38 -3.34 -11.42
C PHE A 32 -3.78 -2.79 -11.76
N GLY A 33 -4.85 -3.55 -11.55
CA GLY A 33 -6.22 -3.11 -11.89
C GLY A 33 -6.66 -1.83 -11.17
N MET A 34 -6.06 -1.56 -10.01
CA MET A 34 -6.29 -0.33 -9.22
C MET A 34 -5.18 0.71 -9.39
N ALA A 35 -4.16 0.45 -10.20
CA ALA A 35 -3.01 1.33 -10.31
C ALA A 35 -3.34 2.68 -10.96
N LYS A 36 -2.57 3.71 -10.63
CA LYS A 36 -2.70 5.06 -11.19
C LYS A 36 -1.32 5.63 -11.56
N LEU A 37 -1.30 6.33 -12.70
CA LEU A 37 -0.16 7.17 -13.09
C LEU A 37 -0.20 8.48 -12.32
N PHE A 38 0.97 8.90 -11.86
CA PHE A 38 1.14 10.04 -10.99
C PHE A 38 2.34 10.85 -11.47
N ALA A 39 2.14 12.13 -11.81
CA ALA A 39 3.22 12.94 -12.35
C ALA A 39 4.34 13.12 -11.30
N LEU A 40 5.62 13.07 -11.71
CA LEU A 40 6.75 13.22 -10.78
C LEU A 40 6.78 14.56 -10.05
N GLU A 41 6.31 15.62 -10.71
CA GLU A 41 6.20 16.98 -10.14
C GLU A 41 5.04 17.08 -9.13
N GLN A 42 4.11 16.13 -9.12
CA GLN A 42 2.98 16.09 -8.21
C GLN A 42 3.39 15.41 -6.90
N SER A 43 3.08 15.99 -5.75
CA SER A 43 3.38 15.41 -4.42
C SER A 43 2.22 14.57 -3.88
N GLN A 44 0.98 14.99 -4.12
CA GLN A 44 -0.24 14.29 -3.69
C GLN A 44 -1.39 14.46 -4.72
N ALA A 45 -2.32 13.50 -4.75
CA ALA A 45 -3.62 13.62 -5.42
C ALA A 45 -4.77 13.24 -4.48
N ASP A 46 -5.95 13.75 -4.78
CA ASP A 46 -7.17 13.45 -4.04
C ASP A 46 -8.12 12.61 -4.91
N THR A 47 -8.96 11.78 -4.27
CA THR A 47 -10.01 11.03 -4.96
C THR A 47 -11.25 10.91 -4.09
N SER A 48 -12.43 11.02 -4.74
CA SER A 48 -13.71 10.75 -4.09
C SER A 48 -14.02 9.26 -3.99
N LYS A 49 -13.27 8.40 -4.70
CA LYS A 49 -13.47 6.95 -4.70
C LYS A 49 -12.39 6.26 -3.89
N ILE A 50 -12.77 5.78 -2.70
CA ILE A 50 -11.91 4.95 -1.85
C ILE A 50 -11.87 3.53 -2.42
N VAL A 51 -10.67 3.02 -2.70
CA VAL A 51 -10.40 1.67 -3.21
C VAL A 51 -9.20 1.05 -2.47
N GLY A 52 -9.17 -0.27 -2.36
CA GLY A 52 -8.12 -1.00 -1.65
C GLY A 52 -8.68 -1.86 -0.52
N ILE A 53 -7.81 -2.64 0.12
CA ILE A 53 -8.19 -3.54 1.21
C ILE A 53 -7.97 -2.87 2.56
N TYR A 54 -9.00 -2.91 3.40
CA TYR A 54 -8.92 -2.46 4.79
C TYR A 54 -7.79 -3.17 5.54
N GLY A 55 -6.99 -2.40 6.28
CA GLY A 55 -5.81 -2.89 6.99
C GLY A 55 -4.49 -2.52 6.29
N TYR A 56 -4.47 -2.44 4.96
CA TYR A 56 -3.29 -2.00 4.18
C TYR A 56 -3.40 -0.56 3.66
N MET A 57 -4.58 0.05 3.78
CA MET A 57 -4.82 1.43 3.37
C MET A 57 -4.16 2.41 4.35
N ALA A 58 -3.43 3.38 3.79
CA ALA A 58 -2.89 4.49 4.57
C ALA A 58 -4.04 5.31 5.23
N PRO A 59 -3.88 5.77 6.47
CA PRO A 59 -4.94 6.44 7.22
C PRO A 59 -5.41 7.73 6.52
N GLU A 60 -4.49 8.53 5.99
CA GLU A 60 -4.78 9.76 5.24
C GLU A 60 -5.64 9.50 3.99
N TYR A 61 -5.45 8.35 3.35
CA TYR A 61 -6.27 7.95 2.21
C TYR A 61 -7.67 7.56 2.63
N SER A 62 -7.80 6.72 3.67
CA SER A 62 -9.11 6.27 4.16
C SER A 62 -9.97 7.41 4.73
N LEU A 63 -9.32 8.44 5.30
CA LEU A 63 -9.99 9.56 5.95
C LEU A 63 -10.32 10.71 4.98
N ARG A 64 -9.42 10.98 4.02
CA ARG A 64 -9.47 12.20 3.20
C ARG A 64 -9.43 11.92 1.69
N GLY A 65 -9.30 10.67 1.27
CA GLY A 65 -9.13 10.30 -0.13
C GLY A 65 -7.78 10.73 -0.71
N GLN A 66 -6.81 11.04 0.14
CA GLN A 66 -5.50 11.57 -0.25
C GLN A 66 -4.54 10.43 -0.53
N TYR A 67 -3.95 10.38 -1.72
CA TYR A 67 -2.95 9.38 -2.07
C TYR A 67 -1.74 10.01 -2.73
N SER A 68 -0.60 9.37 -2.49
CA SER A 68 0.68 9.66 -3.09
C SER A 68 1.47 8.35 -3.15
N VAL A 69 2.74 8.41 -3.54
CA VAL A 69 3.65 7.27 -3.41
C VAL A 69 3.71 6.74 -1.96
N LYS A 70 3.46 7.59 -0.95
CA LYS A 70 3.46 7.21 0.46
C LYS A 70 2.34 6.22 0.82
N TYR A 71 1.25 6.20 0.05
CA TYR A 71 0.19 5.22 0.22
C TYR A 71 0.73 3.78 0.09
N ASP A 72 1.48 3.50 -0.98
CA ASP A 72 2.06 2.17 -1.19
C ASP A 72 3.16 1.86 -0.18
N VAL A 73 3.89 2.88 0.31
CA VAL A 73 4.89 2.72 1.38
C VAL A 73 4.24 2.24 2.68
N TYR A 74 3.09 2.82 3.06
CA TYR A 74 2.33 2.36 4.22
C TYR A 74 1.88 0.91 4.06
N GLY A 75 1.23 0.58 2.94
CA GLY A 75 0.76 -0.77 2.65
C GLY A 75 1.90 -1.80 2.62
N PHE A 76 3.07 -1.41 2.13
CA PHE A 76 4.29 -2.23 2.18
C PHE A 76 4.76 -2.48 3.62
N GLY A 77 4.77 -1.47 4.48
CA GLY A 77 5.13 -1.65 5.89
C GLY A 77 4.19 -2.61 6.61
N VAL A 78 2.89 -2.51 6.36
CA VAL A 78 1.89 -3.46 6.86
C VAL A 78 2.14 -4.88 6.35
N LEU A 79 2.43 -5.04 5.06
CA LEU A 79 2.77 -6.32 4.44
C LEU A 79 4.01 -6.96 5.12
N VAL A 80 5.05 -6.16 5.37
CA VAL A 80 6.26 -6.63 6.07
C VAL A 80 5.94 -7.09 7.50
N LEU A 81 5.12 -6.35 8.24
CA LEU A 81 4.71 -6.73 9.59
C LEU A 81 3.89 -8.04 9.59
N GLU A 82 3.01 -8.24 8.61
CA GLU A 82 2.28 -9.50 8.44
C GLU A 82 3.22 -10.68 8.16
N ILE A 83 4.24 -10.48 7.30
CA ILE A 83 5.23 -11.51 6.98
C ILE A 83 6.06 -11.87 8.22
N ILE A 84 6.60 -10.86 8.93
CA ILE A 84 7.46 -11.09 10.11
C ILE A 84 6.67 -11.70 11.27
N SER A 85 5.43 -11.27 11.48
CA SER A 85 4.57 -11.83 12.53
C SER A 85 4.01 -13.21 12.18
N GLY A 86 3.94 -13.55 10.88
CA GLY A 86 3.24 -14.74 10.37
C GLY A 86 1.72 -14.67 10.58
N GLN A 87 1.16 -13.50 10.89
CA GLN A 87 -0.24 -13.33 11.26
C GLN A 87 -0.99 -12.46 10.24
N LYS A 88 -2.09 -13.01 9.71
CA LYS A 88 -2.94 -12.28 8.77
C LYS A 88 -3.61 -11.08 9.44
N ILE A 89 -3.54 -9.92 8.77
CA ILE A 89 -4.14 -8.68 9.28
C ILE A 89 -5.66 -8.75 9.44
N ASN A 90 -6.32 -9.55 8.60
CA ASN A 90 -7.77 -9.74 8.63
C ASN A 90 -8.23 -10.86 9.58
N SER A 91 -7.32 -11.53 10.28
CA SER A 91 -7.71 -12.53 11.28
C SER A 91 -8.30 -11.85 12.53
N PHE A 92 -9.55 -12.19 12.86
CA PHE A 92 -10.30 -11.58 13.97
C PHE A 92 -9.56 -11.68 15.32
N THR A 93 -8.80 -12.75 15.52
CA THR A 93 -8.10 -13.05 16.78
C THR A 93 -6.95 -12.09 17.08
N ASN A 94 -6.33 -11.47 16.07
CA ASN A 94 -5.09 -10.71 16.24
C ASN A 94 -5.13 -9.24 15.83
N ARG A 95 -6.32 -8.71 15.51
CA ARG A 95 -6.50 -7.28 15.19
C ARG A 95 -5.94 -6.34 16.28
N ARG A 96 -5.97 -6.74 17.55
CA ARG A 96 -5.49 -5.90 18.66
C ARG A 96 -3.97 -5.83 18.75
N PHE A 97 -3.28 -6.94 18.44
CA PHE A 97 -1.82 -7.01 18.43
C PHE A 97 -1.22 -6.26 17.23
N LEU A 98 -1.74 -6.53 16.03
CA LEU A 98 -1.28 -5.85 14.81
C LEU A 98 -1.63 -4.35 14.83
N LYS A 99 -2.77 -3.97 15.42
CA LYS A 99 -3.08 -2.55 15.65
C LYS A 99 -2.02 -1.92 16.57
N GLY A 100 -1.66 -2.56 17.69
CA GLY A 100 -0.59 -2.06 18.55
C GLY A 100 0.77 -1.93 17.86
N LEU A 101 1.10 -2.86 16.94
CA LEU A 101 2.30 -2.76 16.11
C LEU A 101 2.23 -1.61 15.11
N ILE A 102 1.11 -1.46 14.41
CA ILE A 102 0.90 -0.36 13.46
C ILE A 102 0.97 0.99 14.19
N ASP A 103 0.26 1.14 15.31
CA ASP A 103 0.30 2.35 16.14
C ASP A 103 1.77 2.63 16.56
N CYS A 104 2.51 1.62 17.03
CA CYS A 104 3.92 1.79 17.43
C CYS A 104 4.86 2.18 16.27
N PHE A 105 4.64 1.67 15.06
CA PHE A 105 5.53 1.89 13.91
C PHE A 105 5.19 3.12 13.08
N PHE A 106 3.92 3.56 13.09
CA PHE A 106 3.45 4.64 12.22
C PHE A 106 3.03 5.92 12.96
N ASP A 107 2.97 5.95 14.31
CA ASP A 107 2.67 7.16 15.10
C ASP A 107 3.90 8.07 15.40
N HIS A 108 4.98 7.98 14.62
CA HIS A 108 6.14 8.90 14.70
C HIS A 108 6.24 9.76 13.43
#